data_AF-A0A1F5WSW2-F1
#
_entry.id   AF-A0A1F5WSW2-F1
#
_cell.length_a   1.000
_cell.length_b   1.000
_cell.length_c   1.000
_cell.angle_alpha   90.00
_cell.angle_beta   90.00
_cell.angle_gamma   90.00
#
_symmetry.space_group_name_H-M   'P 1'
#
loop_
_entity.id
_entity.type
_entity.pdbx_description
1 polymer ?
#
loop_
_entity_poly.entity_id
_entity_poly.type
_entity_poly.pdbx_seq_one_letter_code
_entity_poly.pdbx_strand_id
1 'polypeptide(L)'
;MKTYLKCVYANKFTLTGYLMIPCFYFAITYLPYHKMFIENESTNESTLFLLLILIALSVSFNIGCLVVTCFGADTLKAYRRTMSHFKDWGAIDERFENQYAHYCGKCGVRLAKKEIAKLQKPH
;
A
#
# COMPACT_ATOMS: atom_id res chain seq x y z
N MET A 1 13.54 9.26 -7.46
CA MET A 1 12.53 8.28 -7.02
C MET A 1 11.36 8.30 -7.99
N LYS A 2 11.01 7.17 -8.64
CA LYS A 2 9.92 7.13 -9.65
C LYS A 2 8.61 7.60 -9.01
N THR A 3 7.84 8.48 -9.68
CA THR A 3 6.57 9.06 -9.19
C THR A 3 5.59 8.03 -8.62
N TYR A 4 5.58 6.83 -9.21
CA TYR A 4 4.81 5.69 -8.71
C TYR A 4 5.16 5.30 -7.27
N LEU A 5 6.45 5.16 -6.94
CA LEU A 5 6.88 4.81 -5.58
C LEU A 5 6.39 5.85 -4.57
N LYS A 6 6.49 7.15 -4.88
CA LYS A 6 5.95 8.20 -4.00
C LYS A 6 4.45 8.03 -3.74
N CYS A 7 3.69 7.65 -4.77
CA CYS A 7 2.26 7.37 -4.64
C CYS A 7 2.00 6.14 -3.77
N VAL A 8 2.79 5.08 -3.94
CA VAL A 8 2.74 3.88 -3.08
C VAL A 8 3.04 4.23 -1.62
N TYR A 9 4.09 5.01 -1.33
CA TYR A 9 4.40 5.44 0.04
C TYR A 9 3.32 6.35 0.64
N ALA A 10 2.64 7.16 -0.17
CA ALA A 10 1.54 8.01 0.30
C ALA A 10 0.26 7.21 0.60
N ASN A 11 0.08 6.05 -0.03
CA ASN A 11 -1.05 5.16 0.20
C ASN A 11 -0.68 4.04 1.19
N LYS A 12 -1.09 4.19 2.45
CA LYS A 12 -0.73 3.25 3.52
C LYS A 12 -1.17 1.81 3.23
N PHE A 13 -2.35 1.61 2.64
CA PHE A 13 -2.85 0.27 2.33
C PHE A 13 -2.03 -0.41 1.23
N THR A 14 -1.70 0.32 0.17
CA THR A 14 -0.83 -0.20 -0.89
C THR A 14 0.57 -0.51 -0.36
N LEU A 15 1.11 0.39 0.48
CA LEU A 15 2.42 0.19 1.10
C LEU A 15 2.46 -1.05 2.00
N THR A 16 1.49 -1.20 2.91
CA THR A 16 1.38 -2.37 3.78
C THR A 16 1.27 -3.65 2.97
N GLY A 17 0.44 -3.65 1.92
CA GLY A 17 0.32 -4.79 1.01
C GLY A 17 1.65 -5.19 0.38
N TYR A 18 2.44 -4.23 -0.13
CA TYR A 18 3.75 -4.52 -0.72
C TYR A 18 4.80 -4.96 0.28
N LEU A 19 4.84 -4.35 1.48
CA LEU A 19 5.82 -4.69 2.51
C LEU A 19 5.59 -6.08 3.12
N MET A 20 4.33 -6.53 3.16
CA MET A 20 3.99 -7.81 3.76
C MET A 20 4.26 -9.00 2.85
N ILE A 21 4.32 -8.83 1.52
CA ILE A 21 4.66 -9.91 0.56
C ILE A 21 5.97 -10.63 0.93
N PRO A 22 7.12 -9.95 1.10
CA PRO A 22 8.36 -10.63 1.47
C PRO A 22 8.27 -11.28 2.85
N CYS A 23 7.59 -10.66 3.83
CA CYS A 23 7.38 -11.27 5.14
C CYS A 23 6.60 -12.59 5.05
N PHE A 24 5.59 -12.67 4.17
CA PHE A 24 4.86 -13.92 3.93
C PHE A 24 5.67 -14.96 3.19
N TYR A 25 6.46 -14.53 2.19
CA TYR A 25 7.37 -15.43 1.51
C TYR A 25 8.34 -16.08 2.50
N PHE A 26 8.95 -15.30 3.41
CA PHE A 26 9.79 -15.84 4.49
C PHE A 26 8.99 -16.72 5.44
N ALA A 27 7.80 -16.31 5.88
CA ALA A 27 6.99 -17.12 6.79
C ALA A 27 6.65 -18.50 6.18
N ILE A 28 6.22 -18.54 4.92
CA ILE A 28 5.84 -19.79 4.22
C ILE A 28 7.07 -20.65 3.91
N THR A 29 8.21 -20.05 3.55
CA THR A 29 9.42 -20.82 3.23
C THR A 29 10.13 -21.32 4.48
N TYR A 30 10.12 -20.59 5.59
CA TYR A 30 10.85 -20.93 6.80
C TYR A 30 10.04 -21.80 7.79
N LEU A 31 8.70 -21.73 7.78
CA LEU A 31 7.85 -22.61 8.61
C LEU A 31 8.13 -24.11 8.39
N PRO A 32 8.25 -24.62 7.15
CA PRO A 32 8.54 -26.02 6.87
C PRO A 32 9.93 -26.45 7.36
N TYR A 33 10.95 -25.60 7.20
CA TYR A 33 12.30 -25.86 7.73
C TYR A 33 12.30 -25.91 9.25
N HIS A 34 11.56 -25.02 9.90
CA HIS A 34 11.41 -25.04 11.34
C HIS A 34 10.66 -26.31 11.79
N LYS A 35 9.59 -26.72 11.08
CA LYS A 35 8.85 -27.97 11.33
C LYS A 35 9.75 -29.22 11.33
N MET A 36 10.66 -29.30 10.35
CA MET A 36 11.63 -30.40 10.25
C MET A 36 12.68 -30.38 11.37
N PHE A 37 12.87 -29.23 12.04
CA PHE A 37 13.79 -29.07 13.17
C PHE A 37 13.11 -29.31 14.53
N ILE A 38 11.81 -28.99 14.68
CA ILE A 38 11.05 -29.24 15.93
C ILE A 38 10.44 -30.64 16.04
N GLU A 39 10.56 -31.54 15.06
CA GLU A 39 10.19 -32.94 15.28
C GLU A 39 10.95 -33.61 16.46
N ASN A 40 11.98 -32.94 17.01
CA ASN A 40 12.67 -33.31 18.24
C ASN A 40 12.08 -32.77 19.56
N GLU A 41 11.12 -31.85 19.55
CA GLU A 41 10.44 -31.34 20.75
C GLU A 41 8.92 -31.36 20.56
N SER A 42 8.16 -31.80 21.57
CA SER A 42 6.72 -32.02 21.49
C SER A 42 5.95 -30.75 21.13
N THR A 43 5.89 -30.45 19.84
CA THR A 43 5.22 -29.25 19.35
C THR A 43 3.74 -29.58 19.26
N ASN A 44 2.93 -28.83 19.98
CA ASN A 44 1.49 -29.08 20.05
C ASN A 44 0.87 -28.76 18.67
N GLU A 45 0.40 -29.78 17.95
CA GLU A 45 -0.19 -29.70 16.59
C GLU A 45 -1.25 -28.58 16.47
N SER A 46 -2.00 -28.36 17.54
CA SER A 46 -3.01 -27.30 17.65
C SER A 46 -2.43 -25.88 17.48
N THR A 47 -1.24 -25.63 18.03
CA THR A 47 -0.57 -24.32 17.97
C THR A 47 -0.09 -24.02 16.55
N LEU A 48 0.45 -25.04 15.88
CA LEU A 48 0.88 -24.93 14.49
C LEU A 48 -0.32 -24.68 13.56
N PHE A 49 -1.42 -25.42 13.75
CA PHE A 49 -2.63 -25.22 12.96
C PHE A 49 -3.18 -23.79 13.13
N LEU A 50 -3.20 -23.27 14.35
CA LEU A 50 -3.59 -21.88 14.62
C LEU A 50 -2.66 -20.87 13.92
N LEU A 51 -1.35 -21.10 13.95
CA LEU A 51 -0.37 -20.23 13.28
C LEU A 51 -0.60 -20.20 11.76
N LEU A 52 -0.88 -21.34 11.14
CA LEU A 52 -1.19 -21.43 9.71
C LEU A 52 -2.46 -20.65 9.35
N ILE A 53 -3.50 -20.72 10.17
CA ILE A 53 -4.73 -19.93 9.98
C ILE A 53 -4.42 -18.43 10.06
N LEU A 54 -3.66 -17.99 11.06
CA LEU A 54 -3.29 -16.58 11.23
C LEU A 54 -2.47 -16.06 10.03
N ILE A 55 -1.54 -16.86 9.52
CA ILE A 55 -0.77 -16.53 8.32
C ILE A 55 -1.71 -16.41 7.12
N ALA A 56 -2.60 -17.38 6.89
CA ALA A 56 -3.53 -17.37 5.76
C ALA A 56 -4.48 -16.15 5.78
N LEU A 57 -5.02 -15.80 6.96
CA LEU A 57 -5.87 -14.62 7.14
C LEU A 57 -5.10 -13.34 6.87
N SER A 58 -3.86 -13.25 7.37
CA SER A 58 -2.99 -12.08 7.16
C SER A 58 -2.61 -11.91 5.68
N VAL A 59 -2.24 -12.99 4.99
CA VAL A 59 -1.96 -12.99 3.54
C VAL A 59 -3.18 -12.51 2.77
N SER A 60 -4.35 -13.07 3.05
CA SER A 60 -5.61 -12.75 2.37
C SER A 60 -5.98 -11.27 2.54
N PHE A 61 -5.84 -10.74 3.76
CA PHE A 61 -6.09 -9.32 4.04
C PHE A 61 -5.15 -8.40 3.24
N ASN A 62 -3.86 -8.73 3.15
CA ASN A 62 -2.87 -7.93 2.45
C ASN A 62 -3.05 -7.97 0.92
N ILE A 63 -3.36 -9.14 0.36
CA ILE A 63 -3.74 -9.27 -1.05
C ILE A 63 -5.02 -8.45 -1.31
N GLY A 64 -6.02 -8.55 -0.44
CA GLY A 64 -7.23 -7.74 -0.49
C GLY A 64 -6.93 -6.24 -0.52
N CYS A 65 -6.02 -5.76 0.33
CA CYS A 65 -5.58 -4.37 0.34
C CYS A 65 -4.91 -3.93 -0.97
N LEU A 66 -4.09 -4.78 -1.59
CA LEU A 66 -3.48 -4.49 -2.90
C LEU A 66 -4.54 -4.43 -4.00
N VAL A 67 -5.49 -5.36 -4.02
CA VAL A 67 -6.56 -5.41 -5.01
C VAL A 67 -7.48 -4.20 -4.86
N VAL A 68 -7.95 -3.89 -3.65
CA VAL A 68 -8.82 -2.74 -3.37
C VAL A 68 -8.15 -1.40 -3.69
N THR A 69 -6.82 -1.34 -3.59
CA THR A 69 -6.06 -0.14 -3.98
C THR A 69 -5.64 -0.13 -5.45
N CYS A 70 -6.05 -1.11 -6.26
CA CYS A 70 -5.60 -1.29 -7.64
C CYS A 70 -4.08 -1.22 -7.76
N PHE A 71 -3.35 -1.82 -6.81
CA PHE A 71 -1.89 -1.74 -6.71
C PHE A 71 -1.35 -0.29 -6.66
N GLY A 72 -2.13 0.67 -6.16
CA GLY A 72 -1.77 2.09 -6.12
C GLY A 72 -1.97 2.84 -7.45
N ALA A 73 -2.53 2.20 -8.49
CA ALA A 73 -2.79 2.82 -9.78
C ALA A 73 -3.73 4.02 -9.66
N ASP A 74 -4.78 3.93 -8.85
CA ASP A 74 -5.74 5.02 -8.65
C ASP A 74 -5.11 6.23 -7.96
N THR A 75 -4.23 5.98 -6.99
CA THR A 75 -3.45 7.05 -6.33
C THR A 75 -2.53 7.74 -7.33
N LEU A 76 -1.85 6.98 -8.20
CA LEU A 76 -1.01 7.54 -9.24
C LEU A 76 -1.83 8.35 -10.27
N LYS A 77 -2.99 7.83 -10.69
CA LYS A 77 -3.88 8.49 -11.65
C LYS A 77 -4.39 9.82 -11.10
N ALA A 78 -4.85 9.83 -9.85
CA ALA A 78 -5.30 11.04 -9.17
C ALA A 78 -4.16 12.06 -9.02
N TYR A 79 -2.97 11.61 -8.61
CA TYR A 79 -1.78 12.46 -8.53
C TYR A 79 -1.46 13.12 -9.87
N ARG A 80 -1.36 12.32 -10.96
CA ARG A 80 -1.02 12.82 -12.30
C ARG A 80 -2.05 13.82 -12.82
N ARG A 81 -3.34 13.52 -12.65
CA ARG A 81 -4.43 14.43 -13.03
C ARG A 81 -4.36 15.73 -12.26
N THR A 82 -4.10 15.67 -10.95
CA THR A 82 -3.98 16.87 -10.10
C THR A 82 -2.81 17.74 -10.52
N MET A 83 -1.64 17.14 -10.78
CA MET A 83 -0.46 17.87 -11.28
C MET A 83 -0.68 18.49 -12.66
N SER A 84 -1.34 17.77 -13.57
CA SER A 84 -1.70 18.30 -14.90
C SER A 84 -2.67 19.46 -14.78
N HIS A 85 -3.73 19.29 -14.00
CA HIS A 85 -4.73 20.34 -13.78
C HIS A 85 -4.08 21.61 -13.19
N PHE A 86 -3.20 21.47 -12.21
CA PHE A 86 -2.44 22.60 -11.68
C PHE A 86 -1.54 23.26 -12.73
N LYS A 87 -0.91 22.49 -13.62
CA LYS A 87 -0.07 23.04 -14.70
C LYS A 87 -0.89 23.86 -15.69
N ASP A 88 -2.10 23.40 -16.00
CA ASP A 88 -2.97 24.01 -17.01
C ASP A 88 -3.73 25.23 -16.45
N TRP A 89 -4.13 25.19 -15.17
CA TRP A 89 -5.03 26.19 -14.56
C TRP A 89 -4.39 27.02 -13.44
N GLY A 90 -3.21 26.64 -12.95
CA GLY A 90 -2.48 27.35 -11.89
C GLY A 90 -3.07 27.21 -10.48
N ALA A 91 -4.22 26.54 -10.33
CA ALA A 91 -4.91 26.34 -9.06
C ALA A 91 -5.58 24.95 -9.01
N ILE A 92 -5.96 24.51 -7.80
CA ILE A 92 -6.79 23.33 -7.59
C ILE A 92 -8.04 23.79 -6.87
N ASP A 93 -9.18 23.73 -7.53
CA ASP A 93 -10.47 24.10 -6.98
C ASP A 93 -11.10 22.98 -6.16
N GLU A 94 -12.06 23.36 -5.30
CA GLU A 94 -12.76 22.42 -4.41
C GLU A 94 -13.63 21.43 -5.21
N ARG A 95 -14.17 21.84 -6.37
CA ARG A 95 -14.96 20.91 -7.21
C ARG A 95 -14.09 19.80 -7.77
N PHE A 96 -12.86 20.12 -8.21
CA PHE A 96 -11.91 19.11 -8.66
C PHE A 96 -11.53 18.13 -7.53
N GLU A 97 -11.29 18.63 -6.31
CA GLU A 97 -10.99 17.76 -5.17
C GLU A 97 -12.15 16.84 -4.80
N ASN A 98 -13.37 17.36 -4.81
CA ASN A 98 -14.58 16.62 -4.46
C ASN A 98 -14.90 15.48 -5.44
N GLN A 99 -14.33 15.46 -6.65
CA GLN A 99 -14.43 14.32 -7.58
C GLN A 99 -13.72 13.07 -7.04
N TYR A 100 -12.76 13.21 -6.13
CA TYR A 100 -12.03 12.09 -5.54
C TYR A 100 -12.62 11.71 -4.18
N ALA A 101 -13.79 11.07 -4.18
CA ALA A 101 -14.45 10.61 -2.95
C ALA A 101 -13.71 9.46 -2.25
N HIS A 102 -13.10 8.56 -3.04
CA HIS A 102 -12.43 7.36 -2.54
C HIS A 102 -11.04 7.64 -1.96
N TYR A 103 -10.64 6.83 -0.98
CA TYR A 103 -9.37 6.98 -0.24
C TYR A 103 -8.15 7.10 -1.15
N CYS A 104 -8.00 6.20 -2.14
CA CYS A 104 -6.85 6.18 -3.04
C CYS A 104 -6.70 7.48 -3.82
N GLY A 105 -7.83 8.06 -4.27
CA GLY A 105 -7.87 9.34 -4.96
C GLY A 105 -7.47 10.50 -4.05
N LYS A 106 -8.03 10.56 -2.83
CA LYS A 106 -7.67 11.56 -1.82
C LYS A 106 -6.18 11.54 -1.47
N CYS A 107 -5.58 10.35 -1.39
CA CYS A 107 -4.13 10.21 -1.18
C CYS A 107 -3.32 10.82 -2.32
N GLY A 108 -3.74 10.60 -3.58
CA GLY A 108 -3.07 11.14 -4.76
C GLY A 108 -3.16 12.68 -4.83
N VAL A 109 -4.36 13.23 -4.62
CA VAL A 109 -4.59 14.69 -4.57
C VAL A 109 -3.77 15.34 -3.46
N ARG A 110 -3.78 14.75 -2.26
CA ARG A 110 -3.02 15.27 -1.11
C ARG A 110 -1.52 15.28 -1.35
N LEU A 111 -0.98 14.24 -1.99
CA LEU A 111 0.42 14.17 -2.36
C LEU A 111 0.77 15.26 -3.38
N ALA A 112 -0.05 15.43 -4.43
CA ALA A 112 0.15 16.47 -5.45
C ALA A 112 0.12 17.87 -4.84
N LYS A 113 -0.88 18.19 -4.00
CA LYS A 113 -0.97 19.47 -3.28
C LYS A 113 0.28 19.77 -2.44
N LYS A 114 0.81 18.77 -1.74
CA LYS A 114 2.06 18.93 -0.96
C LYS A 114 3.26 19.25 -1.84
N GLU A 115 3.35 18.69 -3.04
CA GLU A 115 4.45 18.99 -3.97
C GLU A 115 4.27 20.36 -4.63
N ILE A 116 3.05 20.71 -5.03
CA ILE A 116 2.71 22.03 -5.56
C ILE A 116 3.05 23.13 -4.54
N ALA A 117 2.68 22.95 -3.28
CA ALA A 117 3.01 23.90 -2.22
C ALA A 117 4.52 24.07 -2.01
N LYS A 118 5.34 23.05 -2.31
CA LYS A 118 6.81 23.17 -2.28
C LYS A 118 7.34 23.95 -3.47
N LEU A 119 6.71 23.82 -4.64
CA LEU A 119 7.07 24.57 -5.85
C LEU A 119 6.70 26.06 -5.75
N GLN A 120 5.65 26.39 -5.00
CA GLN A 120 5.18 27.77 -4.81
C GLN A 120 5.92 28.53 -3.70
N LYS A 121 6.68 27.86 -2.83
CA LYS A 121 7.49 28.56 -1.83
C LYS A 121 8.72 29.16 -2.51
N PRO A 122 8.91 30.49 -2.50
CA PRO A 122 10.16 31.09 -2.97
C PRO A 122 11.29 30.61 -2.06
N HIS A 123 12.37 30.14 -2.68
CA HIS A 123 13.65 29.93 -2.01
C HIS A 123 14.26 31.26 -1.59
#